data_AF-A0A7L5ECU4-F1
#
_entry.id   AF-A0A7L5ECU4-F1
#
_cell.length_a   1.000
_cell.length_b   1.000
_cell.length_c   1.000
_cell.angle_alpha   90.00
_cell.angle_beta   90.00
_cell.angle_gamma   90.00
#
_symmetry.space_group_name_H-M   'P 1'
#
loop_
_entity.id
_entity.type
_entity.pdbx_description
1 polymer ?
#
loop_
_entity_poly.entity_id
_entity_poly.type
_entity_poly.pdbx_seq_one_letter_code
_entity_poly.pdbx_strand_id
1 'polypeptide(L)'
;MEDINVRSVRYPILVDQKFEKIAVKLGRTKRQVFIQMVDYFYKSKKDPIDLNDELLKNALIKNHQQYIGFIKSQENMLLIPIKTEMDRVSVSQGKIIERFNTQIIKANTDLLNNQNIHDQKLTAIGVNMEAVQKALKSKEALKSQFLYILDSYIKSRDAFGMMTSARDKEELITATKAQIGLL
;
A
#
# COMPACT_ATOMS: atom_id res chain seq x y z
N MET A 1 87.03 -16.50 18.48
CA MET A 1 85.73 -16.95 17.93
C MET A 1 86.05 -17.99 16.88
N GLU A 2 85.59 -19.23 17.07
CA GLU A 2 85.66 -20.24 16.01
C GLU A 2 84.79 -19.78 14.83
N ASP A 3 85.25 -19.98 13.60
CA ASP A 3 84.41 -19.70 12.43
C ASP A 3 83.21 -20.66 12.46
N ILE A 4 82.01 -20.11 12.51
CA ILE A 4 80.76 -20.85 12.59
C ILE A 4 80.49 -21.61 11.27
N ASN A 5 81.17 -21.25 10.16
CA ASN A 5 80.93 -21.77 8.81
C ASN A 5 81.97 -22.81 8.37
N VAL A 6 82.07 -23.92 9.09
CA VAL A 6 83.09 -24.96 8.86
C VAL A 6 82.78 -25.97 7.74
N ARG A 7 81.57 -25.97 7.18
CA ARG A 7 81.13 -26.98 6.20
C ARG A 7 81.08 -26.42 4.78
N SER A 8 81.49 -27.23 3.80
CA SER A 8 81.46 -26.88 2.37
C SER A 8 80.61 -27.88 1.58
N VAL A 9 79.83 -27.37 0.62
CA VAL A 9 79.02 -28.16 -0.31
C VAL A 9 79.61 -28.02 -1.71
N ARG A 10 79.88 -29.13 -2.39
CA ARG A 10 80.39 -29.13 -3.78
C ARG A 10 79.22 -29.24 -4.76
N TYR A 11 79.26 -28.44 -5.82
CA TYR A 11 78.25 -28.44 -6.88
C TYR A 11 78.89 -28.03 -8.23
N PRO A 12 78.27 -28.36 -9.39
CA PRO A 12 78.85 -28.08 -10.70
C PRO A 12 79.06 -26.58 -11.00
N ILE A 13 80.03 -26.26 -11.85
CA ILE A 13 80.36 -24.88 -12.26
C ILE A 13 79.13 -24.14 -12.84
N LEU A 14 78.30 -24.82 -13.63
CA LEU A 14 77.08 -24.25 -14.19
C LEU A 14 76.07 -23.85 -13.10
N VAL A 15 76.01 -24.61 -12.00
CA VAL A 15 75.17 -24.28 -10.84
C VAL A 15 75.76 -23.08 -10.10
N ASP A 16 77.09 -22.98 -10.00
CA ASP A 16 77.75 -21.82 -9.40
C ASP A 16 77.45 -20.50 -10.11
N GLN A 17 77.46 -20.52 -11.45
CA GLN A 17 77.11 -19.34 -12.25
C GLN A 17 75.66 -18.91 -12.03
N LYS A 18 74.72 -19.87 -11.93
CA LYS A 18 73.32 -19.58 -11.60
C LYS A 18 73.21 -19.03 -10.17
N PHE A 19 73.95 -19.61 -9.24
CA PHE A 19 73.92 -19.22 -7.84
C PHE A 19 74.46 -17.81 -7.61
N GLU A 20 75.56 -17.45 -8.31
CA GLU A 20 76.11 -16.09 -8.31
C GLU A 20 75.08 -15.09 -8.83
N LYS A 21 74.43 -15.38 -9.96
CA LYS A 21 73.38 -14.49 -10.51
C LYS A 21 72.23 -14.27 -9.53
N ILE A 22 71.80 -15.31 -8.81
CA ILE A 22 70.74 -15.22 -7.79
C ILE A 22 71.22 -14.39 -6.59
N ALA A 23 72.44 -14.64 -6.11
CA ALA A 23 73.05 -13.92 -5.00
C ALA A 23 73.16 -12.41 -5.30
N VAL A 24 73.70 -12.07 -6.47
CA VAL A 24 73.79 -10.68 -6.96
C VAL A 24 72.40 -10.05 -7.09
N LYS A 25 71.43 -10.75 -7.71
CA LYS A 25 70.06 -10.24 -7.87
C LYS A 25 69.37 -9.93 -6.54
N LEU A 26 69.65 -10.72 -5.50
CA LEU A 26 69.08 -10.53 -4.17
C LEU A 26 69.91 -9.59 -3.27
N GLY A 27 71.06 -9.08 -3.76
CA GLY A 27 71.97 -8.22 -3.00
C GLY A 27 72.60 -8.92 -1.79
N ARG A 28 72.83 -10.24 -1.88
CA ARG A 28 73.29 -11.08 -0.77
C ARG A 28 74.50 -11.91 -1.20
N THR A 29 75.31 -12.35 -0.24
CA THR A 29 76.38 -13.32 -0.53
C THR A 29 75.78 -14.69 -0.84
N LYS A 30 76.46 -15.50 -1.67
CA LYS A 30 76.10 -16.91 -1.92
C LYS A 30 75.81 -17.66 -0.61
N ARG A 31 76.68 -17.52 0.38
CA ARG A 31 76.50 -18.13 1.72
C ARG A 31 75.17 -17.75 2.37
N GLN A 32 74.81 -16.46 2.39
CA GLN A 32 73.55 -16.01 2.99
C GLN A 32 72.33 -16.56 2.25
N VAL A 33 72.38 -16.59 0.92
CA VAL A 33 71.28 -17.16 0.11
C VAL A 33 71.14 -18.66 0.38
N PHE A 34 72.24 -19.41 0.50
CA PHE A 34 72.20 -20.82 0.84
C PHE A 34 71.52 -21.08 2.19
N ILE A 35 71.95 -20.37 3.24
CA ILE A 35 71.40 -20.51 4.60
C ILE A 35 69.89 -20.24 4.58
N GLN A 36 69.47 -19.13 3.96
CA GLN A 36 68.06 -18.77 3.85
C GLN A 36 67.25 -19.77 3.02
N MET A 37 67.83 -20.34 1.97
CA MET A 37 67.19 -21.36 1.15
C MET A 37 66.96 -22.64 1.96
N VAL A 38 67.96 -23.09 2.71
CA VAL A 38 67.83 -24.25 3.61
C VAL A 38 66.77 -24.00 4.69
N ASP A 39 66.81 -22.84 5.34
CA ASP A 39 65.81 -22.44 6.34
C ASP A 39 64.40 -22.37 5.76
N TYR A 40 64.26 -21.83 4.55
CA TYR A 40 62.99 -21.71 3.84
C TYR A 40 62.39 -23.09 3.56
N PHE A 41 63.15 -24.02 2.97
CA PHE A 41 62.66 -25.37 2.70
C PHE A 41 62.39 -26.15 3.99
N TYR A 42 63.22 -25.98 5.00
CA TYR A 42 63.02 -26.64 6.30
C TYR A 42 61.74 -26.15 7.00
N LYS A 43 61.45 -24.84 6.97
CA LYS A 43 60.25 -24.25 7.60
C LYS A 43 58.98 -24.49 6.78
N SER A 44 59.06 -24.31 5.46
CA SER A 44 57.91 -24.46 4.57
C SER A 44 57.54 -25.92 4.28
N LYS A 45 58.44 -26.88 4.61
CA LYS A 45 58.31 -28.31 4.30
C LYS A 45 58.11 -28.59 2.80
N LYS A 46 58.47 -27.63 1.94
CA LYS A 46 58.43 -27.79 0.49
C LYS A 46 59.58 -28.68 0.03
N ASP A 47 59.30 -29.50 -0.97
CA ASP A 47 60.34 -30.26 -1.66
C ASP A 47 61.04 -29.34 -2.68
N PRO A 48 62.37 -29.13 -2.59
CA PRO A 48 63.13 -28.35 -3.59
C PRO A 48 63.05 -28.91 -5.02
N ILE A 49 62.60 -30.17 -5.19
CA ILE A 49 62.39 -30.83 -6.47
C ILE A 49 61.02 -30.47 -7.07
N ASP A 50 60.04 -30.05 -6.26
CA ASP A 50 58.72 -29.60 -6.72
C ASP A 50 58.79 -28.14 -7.23
N LEU A 51 59.17 -28.00 -8.50
CA LEU A 51 59.28 -26.70 -9.18
C LEU A 51 57.92 -26.02 -9.42
N ASN A 52 56.81 -26.76 -9.34
CA ASN A 52 55.47 -26.27 -9.69
C ASN A 52 54.66 -25.78 -8.48
N ASP A 53 55.17 -25.97 -7.26
CA ASP A 53 54.49 -25.59 -6.00
C ASP A 53 53.06 -26.17 -5.94
N GLU A 54 52.92 -27.46 -6.25
CA GLU A 54 51.61 -28.14 -6.38
C GLU A 54 50.84 -28.10 -5.05
N LEU A 55 51.55 -28.05 -3.92
CA LEU A 55 50.94 -27.87 -2.59
C LEU A 55 50.20 -26.53 -2.48
N LEU A 56 50.78 -25.43 -2.95
CA LEU A 56 50.13 -24.12 -2.94
C LEU A 56 48.90 -24.11 -3.85
N LYS A 57 49.04 -24.65 -5.06
CA LYS A 57 47.95 -24.74 -6.03
C LYS A 57 46.78 -25.57 -5.48
N ASN A 58 47.06 -26.72 -4.88
CA ASN A 58 46.03 -27.57 -4.26
C ASN A 58 45.35 -26.88 -3.07
N ALA A 59 46.12 -26.16 -2.25
CA ALA A 59 45.55 -25.38 -1.14
C ALA A 59 44.62 -24.26 -1.65
N LEU A 60 45.02 -23.54 -2.71
CA LEU A 60 44.21 -22.49 -3.33
C LEU A 60 42.92 -23.05 -3.94
N ILE A 61 43.02 -24.15 -4.70
CA ILE A 61 41.85 -24.80 -5.30
C ILE A 61 40.88 -25.27 -4.22
N LYS A 62 41.38 -25.94 -3.17
CA LYS A 62 40.54 -26.42 -2.06
C LYS A 62 39.85 -25.26 -1.35
N ASN A 63 40.57 -24.18 -1.07
CA ASN A 63 40.01 -23.01 -0.41
C ASN A 63 38.95 -22.33 -1.28
N HIS A 64 39.18 -22.21 -2.59
CA HIS A 64 38.20 -21.66 -3.52
C HIS A 64 36.94 -22.54 -3.63
N GLN A 65 37.11 -23.87 -3.66
CA GLN A 65 35.98 -24.81 -3.62
C GLN A 65 35.16 -24.67 -2.33
N GLN A 66 35.80 -24.45 -1.19
CA GLN A 66 35.11 -24.19 0.08
C GLN A 66 34.29 -22.90 0.03
N TYR A 67 34.83 -21.81 -0.51
CA TYR A 67 34.08 -20.56 -0.68
C TYR A 67 32.89 -20.73 -1.62
N ILE A 68 33.08 -21.40 -2.76
CA ILE A 68 31.97 -21.69 -3.69
C ILE A 68 30.90 -22.53 -2.99
N GLY A 69 31.30 -23.55 -2.22
CA GLY A 69 30.38 -24.37 -1.44
C GLY A 69 29.60 -23.55 -0.41
N PHE A 70 30.27 -22.66 0.31
CA PHE A 70 29.63 -21.75 1.26
C PHE A 70 28.63 -20.82 0.57
N ILE A 71 29.01 -20.20 -0.56
CA ILE A 71 28.13 -19.31 -1.32
C ILE A 71 26.88 -20.06 -1.80
N LYS A 72 27.04 -21.26 -2.37
CA LYS A 72 25.91 -22.11 -2.79
C LYS A 72 25.02 -22.49 -1.61
N SER A 73 25.62 -22.75 -0.44
CA SER A 73 24.88 -23.03 0.78
C SER A 73 24.04 -21.82 1.22
N GLN A 74 24.64 -20.63 1.22
CA GLN A 74 23.94 -19.38 1.55
C GLN A 74 22.82 -19.06 0.55
N GLU A 75 23.07 -19.30 -0.73
CA GLU A 75 22.08 -19.11 -1.79
C GLU A 75 20.86 -20.02 -1.59
N ASN A 76 21.09 -21.31 -1.34
CA ASN A 76 20.02 -22.28 -1.12
C ASN A 76 19.28 -22.10 0.21
N MET A 77 20.00 -21.75 1.28
CA MET A 77 19.41 -21.64 2.61
C MET A 77 18.72 -20.30 2.86
N LEU A 78 19.18 -19.22 2.23
CA LEU A 78 18.69 -17.87 2.52
C LEU A 78 18.19 -17.15 1.28
N LEU A 79 19.03 -16.96 0.25
CA LEU A 79 18.70 -16.05 -0.85
C LEU A 79 17.49 -16.53 -1.67
N ILE A 80 17.43 -17.83 -1.99
CA ILE A 80 16.31 -18.42 -2.73
C ILE A 80 15.00 -18.35 -1.90
N PRO A 81 14.97 -18.78 -0.62
CA PRO A 81 13.80 -18.63 0.22
C PRO A 81 13.34 -17.17 0.37
N ILE A 82 14.26 -16.22 0.60
CA ILE A 82 13.92 -14.80 0.74
C ILE A 82 13.25 -14.28 -0.53
N LYS A 83 13.82 -14.57 -1.71
CA LYS A 83 13.21 -14.17 -2.98
C LYS A 83 11.81 -14.76 -3.14
N THR A 84 11.66 -16.06 -2.84
CA THR A 84 10.39 -16.77 -2.96
C THR A 84 9.31 -16.18 -2.05
N GLU A 85 9.64 -15.90 -0.79
CA GLU A 85 8.71 -15.28 0.15
C GLU A 85 8.41 -13.82 -0.20
N MET A 86 9.39 -13.07 -0.70
CA MET A 86 9.18 -11.70 -1.18
C MET A 86 8.21 -11.67 -2.36
N ASP A 87 8.33 -12.60 -3.32
CA ASP A 87 7.41 -12.72 -4.45
C ASP A 87 5.99 -13.07 -3.97
N ARG A 88 5.85 -13.96 -2.98
CA ARG A 88 4.54 -14.29 -2.35
C ARG A 88 3.91 -13.08 -1.66
N VAL A 89 4.70 -12.34 -0.87
CA VAL A 89 4.24 -11.12 -0.20
C VAL A 89 3.80 -10.08 -1.23
N SER A 90 4.57 -9.89 -2.30
CA SER A 90 4.22 -8.96 -3.38
C SER A 90 2.87 -9.30 -4.03
N VAL A 91 2.65 -10.58 -4.38
CA VAL A 91 1.37 -11.06 -4.91
C VAL A 91 0.23 -10.87 -3.90
N SER A 92 0.46 -11.17 -2.63
CA SER A 92 -0.54 -10.99 -1.57
C SER A 92 -0.93 -9.53 -1.41
N GLN A 93 0.04 -8.61 -1.42
CA GLN A 93 -0.20 -7.17 -1.33
C GLN A 93 -0.97 -6.65 -2.55
N GLY A 94 -0.65 -7.13 -3.75
CA GLY A 94 -1.42 -6.83 -4.96
C GLY A 94 -2.91 -7.19 -4.81
N LYS A 95 -3.21 -8.38 -4.26
CA LYS A 95 -4.59 -8.81 -3.99
C LYS A 95 -5.28 -7.96 -2.91
N ILE A 96 -4.56 -7.53 -1.88
CA ILE A 96 -5.10 -6.65 -0.83
C ILE A 96 -5.50 -5.30 -1.44
N ILE A 97 -4.62 -4.71 -2.26
CA ILE A 97 -4.91 -3.45 -2.96
C ILE A 97 -6.12 -3.59 -3.87
N GLU A 98 -6.20 -4.68 -4.65
CA GLU A 98 -7.35 -4.96 -5.50
C GLU A 98 -8.66 -5.04 -4.71
N ARG A 99 -8.67 -5.77 -3.58
CA ARG A 99 -9.84 -5.85 -2.68
C ARG A 99 -10.19 -4.50 -2.09
N PHE A 100 -9.21 -3.70 -1.70
CA PHE A 100 -9.46 -2.37 -1.16
C PHE A 100 -10.15 -1.47 -2.19
N ASN A 101 -9.65 -1.47 -3.43
CA ASN A 101 -10.22 -0.69 -4.52
C ASN A 101 -11.63 -1.16 -4.90
N THR A 102 -11.84 -2.48 -4.98
CA THR A 102 -13.11 -3.04 -5.47
C THR A 102 -14.18 -3.18 -4.40
N GLN A 103 -13.82 -3.52 -3.18
CA GLN A 103 -14.79 -3.77 -2.11
C GLN A 103 -14.99 -2.56 -1.23
N ILE A 104 -13.93 -1.80 -0.91
CA ILE A 104 -14.06 -0.65 0.00
C ILE A 104 -14.39 0.62 -0.78
N ILE A 105 -13.56 1.01 -1.75
CA ILE A 105 -13.75 2.27 -2.47
C ILE A 105 -15.05 2.24 -3.28
N LYS A 106 -15.30 1.16 -4.02
CA LYS A 106 -16.54 1.03 -4.80
C LYS A 106 -17.77 0.98 -3.90
N ALA A 107 -17.78 0.17 -2.84
CA ALA A 107 -18.95 0.10 -1.95
C ALA A 107 -19.22 1.43 -1.24
N ASN A 108 -18.17 2.16 -0.85
CA ASN A 108 -18.33 3.50 -0.28
C ASN A 108 -18.92 4.48 -1.29
N THR A 109 -18.45 4.43 -2.54
CA THR A 109 -19.01 5.24 -3.63
C THR A 109 -20.49 4.91 -3.87
N ASP A 110 -20.82 3.62 -3.95
CA ASP A 110 -22.19 3.15 -4.16
C ASP A 110 -23.10 3.53 -2.99
N LEU A 111 -22.60 3.41 -1.75
CA LEU A 111 -23.33 3.81 -0.54
C LEU A 111 -23.59 5.32 -0.51
N LEU A 112 -22.61 6.15 -0.84
CA LEU A 112 -22.76 7.60 -0.92
C LEU A 112 -23.77 8.00 -2.00
N ASN A 113 -23.71 7.36 -3.17
CA ASN A 113 -24.68 7.59 -4.25
C ASN A 113 -26.10 7.21 -3.81
N ASN A 114 -26.27 6.09 -3.14
CA ASN A 114 -27.57 5.68 -2.60
C ASN A 114 -28.08 6.65 -1.54
N GLN A 115 -27.21 7.13 -0.65
CA GLN A 115 -27.56 8.16 0.34
C GLN A 115 -28.04 9.45 -0.33
N ASN A 116 -27.33 9.94 -1.35
CA ASN A 116 -27.76 11.11 -2.12
C ASN A 116 -29.14 10.91 -2.78
N ILE A 117 -29.41 9.72 -3.31
CA ILE A 117 -30.74 9.38 -3.87
C ILE A 117 -31.82 9.40 -2.77
N HIS A 118 -31.51 8.87 -1.58
CA HIS A 118 -32.42 8.90 -0.44
C HIS A 118 -32.70 10.33 0.03
N ASP A 119 -31.69 11.19 0.12
CA ASP A 119 -31.83 12.59 0.50
C ASP A 119 -32.70 13.37 -0.48
N GLN A 120 -32.54 13.13 -1.79
CA GLN A 120 -33.39 13.70 -2.83
C GLN A 120 -34.86 13.26 -2.66
N LYS A 121 -35.08 11.96 -2.42
CA LYS A 121 -36.43 11.43 -2.18
C LYS A 121 -37.07 12.01 -0.92
N LEU A 122 -36.31 12.13 0.17
CA LEU A 122 -36.78 12.72 1.43
C LEU A 122 -37.13 14.19 1.26
N THR A 123 -36.31 14.93 0.51
CA THR A 123 -36.59 16.33 0.17
C THR A 123 -37.90 16.45 -0.60
N ALA A 124 -38.11 15.62 -1.62
CA ALA A 124 -39.36 15.60 -2.39
C ALA A 124 -40.59 15.25 -1.52
N ILE A 125 -40.44 14.30 -0.58
CA ILE A 125 -41.48 13.98 0.40
C ILE A 125 -41.80 15.20 1.27
N GLY A 126 -40.78 15.92 1.75
CA GLY A 126 -40.95 17.14 2.54
C GLY A 126 -41.77 18.20 1.81
N VAL A 127 -41.43 18.46 0.53
CA VAL A 127 -42.17 19.41 -0.31
C VAL A 127 -43.63 19.00 -0.50
N ASN A 128 -43.88 17.72 -0.78
CA ASN A 128 -45.24 17.20 -0.94
C ASN A 128 -46.03 17.30 0.37
N MET A 129 -45.40 17.02 1.49
CA MET A 129 -46.03 17.10 2.81
C MET A 129 -46.40 18.54 3.17
N GLU A 130 -45.55 19.51 2.84
CA GLU A 130 -45.87 20.93 2.99
C GLU A 130 -47.05 21.35 2.10
N ALA A 131 -47.09 20.90 0.86
CA ALA A 131 -48.22 21.16 -0.05
C ALA A 131 -49.53 20.57 0.48
N VAL A 132 -49.52 19.33 0.97
CA VAL A 132 -50.68 18.69 1.61
C VAL A 132 -51.11 19.47 2.84
N GLN A 133 -50.18 19.90 3.69
CA GLN A 133 -50.49 20.69 4.88
C GLN A 133 -51.13 22.03 4.53
N LYS A 134 -50.65 22.72 3.49
CA LYS A 134 -51.25 23.97 2.98
C LYS A 134 -52.66 23.73 2.45
N ALA A 135 -52.87 22.66 1.68
CA ALA A 135 -54.19 22.30 1.15
C ALA A 135 -55.19 22.00 2.27
N LEU A 136 -54.77 21.27 3.31
CA LEU A 136 -55.60 20.97 4.48
C LEU A 136 -55.97 22.24 5.25
N LYS A 137 -55.01 23.15 5.50
CA LYS A 137 -55.27 24.43 6.16
C LYS A 137 -56.24 25.30 5.36
N SER A 138 -56.05 25.37 4.04
CA SER A 138 -56.97 26.10 3.14
C SER A 138 -58.39 25.52 3.19
N LYS A 139 -58.52 24.18 3.18
CA LYS A 139 -59.80 23.50 3.32
C LYS A 139 -60.51 23.82 4.64
N GLU A 140 -59.79 23.83 5.77
CA GLU A 140 -60.38 24.19 7.06
C GLU A 140 -60.76 25.68 7.15
N ALA A 141 -59.98 26.57 6.54
CA ALA A 141 -60.33 27.98 6.43
C ALA A 141 -61.63 28.16 5.60
N LEU A 142 -61.74 27.48 4.46
CA LEU A 142 -62.92 27.51 3.60
C LEU A 142 -64.19 27.02 4.32
N LYS A 143 -64.08 25.90 5.06
CA LYS A 143 -65.20 25.40 5.88
C LYS A 143 -65.64 26.42 6.93
N SER A 144 -64.69 27.05 7.61
CA SER A 144 -64.98 28.05 8.65
C SER A 144 -65.67 29.28 8.05
N GLN A 145 -65.21 29.77 6.90
CA GLN A 145 -65.84 30.89 6.19
C GLN A 145 -67.24 30.53 5.69
N PHE A 146 -67.44 29.31 5.17
CA PHE A 146 -68.75 28.84 4.75
C PHE A 146 -69.73 28.73 5.93
N LEU A 147 -69.30 28.16 7.06
CA LEU A 147 -70.12 28.08 8.28
C LEU A 147 -70.53 29.46 8.77
N TYR A 148 -69.64 30.44 8.72
CA TYR A 148 -69.96 31.83 9.09
C TYR A 148 -71.05 32.43 8.19
N ILE A 149 -70.95 32.24 6.87
CA ILE A 149 -71.97 32.70 5.91
C ILE A 149 -73.31 31.99 6.19
N LEU A 150 -73.28 30.67 6.43
CA LEU A 150 -74.47 29.89 6.72
C LEU A 150 -75.16 30.36 8.02
N ASP A 151 -74.39 30.57 9.10
CA ASP A 151 -74.91 31.09 10.37
C ASP A 151 -75.50 32.48 10.21
N SER A 152 -74.85 33.35 9.43
CA SER A 152 -75.36 34.70 9.13
C SER A 152 -76.66 34.62 8.31
N TYR A 153 -76.74 33.71 7.34
CA TYR A 153 -77.96 33.47 6.57
C TYR A 153 -79.10 32.97 7.47
N ILE A 154 -78.84 31.98 8.33
CA ILE A 154 -79.84 31.43 9.25
C ILE A 154 -80.37 32.54 10.16
N LYS A 155 -79.49 33.34 10.78
CA LYS A 155 -79.87 34.47 11.64
C LYS A 155 -80.74 35.50 10.91
N SER A 156 -80.34 35.90 9.71
CA SER A 156 -81.09 36.87 8.90
C SER A 156 -82.44 36.32 8.46
N ARG A 157 -82.51 35.02 8.12
CA ARG A 157 -83.75 34.34 7.76
C ARG A 157 -84.69 34.21 8.95
N ASP A 158 -84.18 33.86 10.13
CA ASP A 158 -84.99 33.70 11.34
C ASP A 158 -85.52 35.03 11.88
N ALA A 159 -84.85 36.14 11.53
CA ALA A 159 -85.36 37.49 11.77
C ALA A 159 -86.53 37.89 10.86
N PHE A 160 -86.85 37.10 9.82
CA PHE A 160 -88.02 37.35 8.97
C PHE A 160 -89.32 36.93 9.67
N GLY A 161 -90.29 37.83 9.66
CA GLY A 161 -91.63 37.62 10.23
C GLY A 161 -92.72 37.48 9.18
N MET A 162 -94.00 37.51 9.61
CA MET A 162 -95.16 37.41 8.69
C MET A 162 -95.25 38.56 7.67
N MET A 163 -94.58 39.69 7.90
CA MET A 163 -94.61 40.88 7.04
C MET A 163 -93.44 40.94 6.03
N THR A 164 -92.52 39.98 6.03
CA THR A 164 -91.35 40.02 5.11
C THR A 164 -91.75 39.66 3.69
N SER A 165 -91.43 40.54 2.74
CA SER A 165 -91.81 40.38 1.33
C SER A 165 -91.07 39.22 0.66
N ALA A 166 -91.66 38.65 -0.39
CA ALA A 166 -90.99 37.62 -1.20
C ALA A 166 -89.69 38.15 -1.83
N ARG A 167 -89.64 39.46 -2.15
CA ARG A 167 -88.46 40.12 -2.73
C ARG A 167 -87.27 40.11 -1.77
N ASP A 168 -87.50 40.43 -0.49
CA ASP A 168 -86.42 40.49 0.50
C ASP A 168 -85.83 39.10 0.80
N LYS A 169 -86.65 38.04 0.68
CA LYS A 169 -86.20 36.65 0.78
C LYS A 169 -85.31 36.27 -0.41
N GLU A 170 -85.72 36.62 -1.63
CA GLU A 170 -84.93 36.39 -2.85
C GLU A 170 -83.59 37.14 -2.81
N GLU A 171 -83.59 38.36 -2.28
CA GLU A 171 -82.41 39.21 -2.15
C GLU A 171 -81.43 38.63 -1.12
N LEU A 172 -81.91 38.13 0.03
CA LEU A 172 -81.07 37.42 0.99
C LEU A 172 -80.45 36.15 0.38
N ILE A 173 -81.21 35.37 -0.38
CA ILE A 173 -80.70 34.17 -1.07
C ILE A 173 -79.63 34.55 -2.10
N THR A 174 -79.88 35.60 -2.88
CA THR A 174 -78.95 36.08 -3.91
C THR A 174 -77.66 36.59 -3.28
N ALA A 175 -77.76 37.40 -2.22
CA ALA A 175 -76.60 37.91 -1.48
C ALA A 175 -75.77 36.78 -0.86
N THR A 176 -76.43 35.78 -0.27
CA THR A 176 -75.74 34.62 0.33
C THR A 176 -75.03 33.77 -0.73
N LYS A 177 -75.67 33.52 -1.88
CA LYS A 177 -75.03 32.82 -3.01
C LYS A 177 -73.83 33.61 -3.56
N ALA A 178 -73.95 34.93 -3.64
CA ALA A 178 -72.83 35.78 -4.05
C ALA A 178 -71.66 35.69 -3.05
N GLN A 179 -71.94 35.69 -1.74
CA GLN A 179 -70.91 35.50 -0.71
C GLN A 179 -70.23 34.13 -0.79
N ILE A 180 -70.99 33.05 -1.03
CA ILE A 180 -70.43 31.70 -1.23
C ILE A 180 -69.57 31.65 -2.51
N GLY A 181 -69.98 32.33 -3.57
CA GLY A 181 -69.21 32.40 -4.83
C GLY A 181 -67.90 33.19 -4.74
N LEU A 182 -67.69 33.95 -3.65
CA LEU A 182 -66.45 34.67 -3.36
C LEU A 182 -65.46 33.87 -2.51
N LEU A 183 -65.86 32.68 -2.04
CA LEU A 183 -65.00 31.72 -1.32
C LEU A 183 -64.20 30.84 -2.29
#